data_AF-A0A804RQM4-F1
#
_entry.id   AF-A0A804RQM4-F1
#
_cell.length_a   1.000
_cell.length_b   1.000
_cell.length_c   1.000
_cell.angle_alpha   90.00
_cell.angle_beta   90.00
_cell.angle_gamma   90.00
#
_symmetry.space_group_name_H-M   'P 1'
#
loop_
_entity.id
_entity.type
_entity.pdbx_description
1 polymer ?
#
loop_
_entity_poly.entity_id
_entity_poly.type
_entity_poly.pdbx_seq_one_letter_code
_entity_poly.pdbx_strand_id
1 'polypeptide(L)' 'MQKKYFEKQFELAEAVKLPMFLHMRAVGEDLCEIMTQNLHRFPGGVTHSFTDSAEDRDRLLSFEKMFIGKFLR' A
#
# COMPACT_ATOMS: atom_id res chain seq x y z
N MET A 1 -2.52 2.45 -17.04
CA MET A 1 -3.11 3.67 -16.45
C MET A 1 -2.97 3.67 -14.92
N GLN A 2 -3.54 2.68 -14.21
CA GLN A 2 -3.55 2.66 -12.73
C GLN A 2 -2.14 2.75 -12.10
N LYS A 3 -1.19 1.88 -12.48
CA LYS A 3 0.19 1.91 -11.96
C LYS A 3 0.84 3.30 -12.02
N LYS A 4 0.79 3.95 -13.19
CA LYS A 4 1.36 5.29 -13.42
C LYS A 4 0.83 6.35 -12.44
N TYR A 5 -0.47 6.36 -12.18
CA TYR A 5 -1.06 7.36 -11.28
C TYR A 5 -1.01 6.94 -9.81
N PHE A 6 -0.88 5.64 -9.52
CA PHE A 6 -0.57 5.18 -8.18
C PHE A 6 0.84 5.63 -7.78
N GLU A 7 1.85 5.39 -8.63
CA GLU A 7 3.23 5.81 -8.37
C GLU A 7 3.35 7.33 -8.19
N LYS A 8 2.63 8.12 -9.00
CA LYS A 8 2.58 9.58 -8.83
C LYS A 8 2.00 10.04 -7.48
N GLN A 9 1.14 9.26 -6.83
CA GLN A 9 0.58 9.65 -5.53
C GLN A 9 1.63 9.62 -4.42
N PHE A 10 2.78 8.96 -4.61
CA PHE A 10 3.89 9.06 -3.67
C PHE A 10 4.55 10.44 -3.68
N GLU A 11 4.50 11.20 -4.79
CA GLU A 11 4.91 12.63 -4.80
C GLU A 11 4.04 13.43 -3.84
N LEU A 12 2.73 13.16 -3.83
CA LEU A 12 1.80 13.82 -2.92
C LEU A 12 2.05 13.39 -1.47
N ALA A 13 2.16 12.08 -1.21
CA ALA A 13 2.42 11.56 0.14
C ALA A 13 3.72 12.13 0.73
N GLU A 14 4.74 12.33 -0.11
CA GLU A 14 6.00 12.93 0.26
C GLU A 14 5.86 14.41 0.59
N ALA A 15 5.06 15.16 -0.17
CA ALA A 15 4.82 16.57 0.06
C ALA A 15 3.98 16.83 1.31
N VAL A 16 2.93 16.02 1.54
CA VAL A 16 1.98 16.26 2.64
C VAL A 16 2.34 15.54 3.94
N LYS A 17 3.25 14.56 3.90
CA LYS A 17 3.70 13.76 5.07
C LYS A 17 2.55 13.07 5.83
N LEU A 18 1.47 12.72 5.13
CA LEU A 18 0.33 11.99 5.69
C LEU A 18 0.38 10.49 5.34
N PRO A 19 -0.17 9.61 6.20
CA PRO A 19 -0.32 8.20 5.88
C PRO A 19 -1.20 7.97 4.66
N MET A 20 -0.90 6.91 3.90
CA MET A 20 -1.66 6.55 2.70
C MET A 20 -2.81 5.58 3.03
N PHE A 21 -3.93 5.76 2.34
CA PHE A 21 -5.08 4.86 2.38
C PHE A 21 -5.13 4.07 1.07
N LEU A 22 -4.67 2.82 1.09
CA LEU A 22 -4.37 2.03 -0.09
C LEU A 22 -5.46 1.03 -0.42
N HIS A 23 -5.84 0.96 -1.69
CA HIS A 23 -6.72 -0.08 -2.23
C HIS A 23 -5.89 -1.18 -2.91
N MET A 24 -6.22 -2.45 -2.66
CA MET A 24 -5.63 -3.60 -3.33
C MET A 24 -6.70 -4.64 -3.65
N ARG A 25 -6.65 -5.22 -4.86
CA ARG A 25 -7.49 -6.34 -5.28
C ARG A 25 -6.80 -7.14 -6.39
N ALA A 26 -6.32 -8.33 -6.08
CA ALA A 26 -5.67 -9.24 -7.03
C ALA A 26 -4.47 -8.62 -7.80
N VAL A 27 -3.78 -7.68 -7.15
CA VAL A 27 -2.63 -6.93 -7.71
C VAL A 27 -1.49 -6.81 -6.69
N GLY A 28 -1.35 -7.80 -5.80
CA GLY A 28 -0.43 -7.76 -4.68
C GLY A 28 1.04 -7.52 -5.06
N GLU A 29 1.51 -8.19 -6.12
CA GLU A 29 2.89 -8.07 -6.61
C GLU A 29 3.19 -6.65 -7.11
N ASP A 30 2.39 -6.15 -8.04
CA ASP A 30 2.53 -4.79 -8.60
C ASP A 30 2.51 -3.70 -7.53
N LEU A 31 1.62 -3.83 -6.53
CA LEU A 31 1.50 -2.87 -5.44
C LEU A 31 2.74 -2.93 -4.54
N CYS A 32 3.22 -4.13 -4.19
CA CYS A 32 4.41 -4.31 -3.36
C CYS A 32 5.68 -3.81 -4.06
N GLU A 33 5.83 -4.03 -5.37
CA GLU A 33 6.95 -3.51 -6.15
C GLU A 33 7.00 -1.98 -6.11
N ILE A 34 5.89 -1.32 -6.42
CA ILE A 34 5.80 0.15 -6.42
C ILE A 34 6.02 0.70 -5.00
N MET A 35 5.45 0.06 -3.97
CA MET A 35 5.67 0.47 -2.58
C MET A 35 7.14 0.35 -2.17
N THR A 36 7.80 -0.74 -2.54
CA THR A 36 9.21 -0.99 -2.23
C THR A 36 10.10 0.12 -2.80
N GLN A 37 9.85 0.55 -4.04
CA GLN A 37 10.59 1.63 -4.69
C GLN A 37 10.36 3.00 -4.01
N ASN A 38 9.28 3.17 -3.27
CA ASN A 38 8.85 4.46 -2.71
C ASN A 38 8.84 4.50 -1.17
N LEU A 39 9.48 3.55 -0.47
CA LEU A 39 9.44 3.44 1.01
C LEU A 39 9.85 4.70 1.77
N HIS A 40 10.77 5.50 1.21
CA HIS A 40 11.26 6.73 1.83
C HIS A 40 10.31 7.94 1.64
N ARG A 41 9.28 7.79 0.81
CA ARG A 41 8.43 8.89 0.33
C ARG A 41 7.12 9.03 1.09
N PHE A 42 6.77 8.08 1.94
CA PHE A 42 5.54 8.12 2.71
C PHE A 42 5.76 7.60 4.14
N PRO A 43 5.01 8.09 5.13
CA PRO A 43 5.22 7.72 6.53
C PRO A 43 4.67 6.33 6.90
N GLY A 44 3.94 5.68 6.00
CA GLY A 44 3.19 4.45 6.26
C GLY A 44 1.74 4.54 5.76
N GLY A 45 0.94 3.51 6.03
CA GLY A 45 -0.43 3.49 5.53
C GLY A 45 -1.22 2.26 5.93
N VAL A 46 -2.45 2.19 5.44
CA VAL A 46 -3.34 1.05 5.62
C VAL A 46 -3.83 0.53 4.27
N THR A 47 -3.76 -0.78 4.06
CA THR A 47 -4.47 -1.43 2.96
C THR A 47 -5.89 -1.72 3.42
N HIS A 48 -6.85 -0.95 2.90
CA HIS A 48 -8.24 -1.02 3.33
C HIS A 48 -9.01 -2.13 2.62
N SER A 49 -10.10 -2.59 3.26
CA SER A 49 -11.00 -3.58 2.68
C SER A 49 -10.27 -4.84 2.19
N PHE A 50 -9.26 -5.29 2.96
CA PHE A 50 -8.40 -6.39 2.56
C PHE A 50 -9.16 -7.72 2.49
N THR A 51 -9.14 -8.34 1.31
CA THR A 51 -9.79 -9.64 1.03
C THR A 51 -8.87 -10.63 0.30
N ASP A 52 -7.60 -10.26 0.10
CA ASP A 52 -6.65 -11.05 -0.67
C ASP A 52 -6.01 -12.17 0.19
N SER A 53 -5.01 -12.87 -0.37
CA SER A 53 -4.43 -14.09 0.21
C SER A 53 -3.64 -13.85 1.50
N ALA A 54 -3.33 -14.92 2.24
CA ALA A 54 -2.46 -14.83 3.41
C ALA A 54 -1.02 -14.45 3.00
N GLU A 55 -0.57 -14.91 1.83
CA GLU A 55 0.71 -14.55 1.25
C GLU A 55 0.78 -13.05 0.93
N ASP A 56 -0.28 -12.49 0.34
CA ASP A 56 -0.36 -11.04 0.07
C ASP A 56 -0.41 -10.22 1.36
N ARG A 57 -1.09 -10.73 2.39
CA ARG A 57 -1.09 -10.14 3.74
C ARG A 57 0.34 -10.08 4.28
N ASP A 58 1.09 -11.17 4.21
CA ASP A 58 2.44 -11.25 4.77
C ASP A 58 3.42 -10.36 4.01
N ARG A 59 3.28 -10.24 2.69
CA ARG A 59 4.02 -9.26 1.89
C ARG A 59 3.72 -7.82 2.34
N LEU A 60 2.45 -7.46 2.51
CA LEU A 60 2.08 -6.13 2.99
C LEU A 60 2.60 -5.85 4.40
N LEU A 61 2.55 -6.83 5.30
CA LEU A 61 3.02 -6.69 6.68
C LEU A 61 4.56 -6.74 6.79
N SER A 62 5.28 -7.10 5.74
CA SER A 62 6.75 -6.97 5.70
C SER A 62 7.20 -5.50 5.66
N PHE A 63 6.32 -4.58 5.28
CA PHE A 63 6.56 -3.15 5.38
C PHE A 63 6.26 -2.65 6.80
N GLU A 64 7.30 -2.21 7.52
CA GLU A 64 7.24 -1.88 8.96
C GLU A 64 6.06 -0.97 9.38
N LYS A 65 5.69 -0.01 8.53
CA LYS A 65 4.67 1.02 8.82
C LYS A 65 3.35 0.78 8.08
N MET A 66 3.07 -0.47 7.72
CA MET A 66 1.84 -0.85 7.04
C MET A 66 0.88 -1.60 7.95
N PHE A 67 -0.40 -1.27 7.80
CA PHE A 67 -1.50 -1.89 8.51
C PHE A 67 -2.49 -2.53 7.52
N ILE A 68 -3.25 -3.52 7.98
CA ILE A 68 -4.28 -4.18 7.20
C ILE A 68 -5.65 -3.92 7.82
N GLY A 69 -6.53 -3.29 7.04
CA GLY A 69 -7.93 -3.11 7.39
C GLY A 69 -8.76 -4.30 6.88
N LYS A 70 -9.07 -5.24 7.77
CA LYS A 70 -9.98 -6.36 7.48
C LYS A 70 -11.33 -6.12 8.15
N PHE A 71 -12.42 -6.34 7.41
CA PHE A 71 -13.74 -6.43 8.04
C PHE A 71 -13.82 -7.73 8.82
N LEU A 72 -13.85 -7.63 10.16
CA LEU A 72 -14.35 -8.68 11.02
C LEU A 72 -15.88 -8.62 10.89
N ARG A 73 -16.45 -9.53 10.11
CA ARG A 73 -17.88 -9.85 10.22
C ARG A 73 -18.09 -10.82 11.36
#